data_AF-A0A9E4F9G5-F1
#
_entry.id   AF-A0A9E4F9G5-F1
#
_cell.length_a   1.000
_cell.length_b   1.000
_cell.length_c   1.000
_cell.angle_alpha   90.00
_cell.angle_beta   90.00
_cell.angle_gamma   90.00
#
_symmetry.space_group_name_H-M   'P 1'
#
loop_
_entity.id
_entity.type
_entity.pdbx_description
1 polymer ?
#
loop_
_entity_poly.entity_id
_entity_poly.type
_entity_poly.pdbx_seq_one_letter_code
_entity_poly.pdbx_strand_id
1 'polypeptide(L)'
;MTRIIATTLAATAIVLVLACGTSEPVESPPSPSPLAAELPTAAPTEEPATPTSEPAATATSPPDSTPTTVAVATSLPADTPTPAGYDSNAAMYDIFPAFSLVPSDLDEILDEVVAENDQSLVPFLVEILRFMPSSRSYELIGQALRDLTGQDFASEDWDAWMDWAGQNSDKYEPPSEYATWKSGMYAAIDPRIAQFIRPAKEFSRIDLTEVVWGGVRTDGIPDIRNPRSLTPAEADYMEPGDRVFGVHINGESRAYPLRIVNAHEMVNDTLGGEPISLMW
;
A
#
# COMPACT_ATOMS: atom_id res chain seq x y z
N MET A 1 30.95 -46.44 -30.57
CA MET A 1 31.83 -46.11 -29.42
C MET A 1 31.13 -45.05 -28.59
N THR A 2 30.44 -45.50 -27.55
CA THR A 2 29.63 -44.68 -26.64
C THR A 2 30.53 -44.06 -25.57
N ARG A 3 30.49 -42.74 -25.39
CA ARG A 3 31.15 -42.06 -24.26
C ARG A 3 30.08 -41.46 -23.36
N ILE A 4 30.00 -42.01 -22.16
CA ILE A 4 29.26 -41.52 -21.00
C ILE A 4 30.17 -40.50 -20.31
N ILE A 5 29.70 -39.26 -20.13
CA ILE A 5 30.35 -38.27 -19.26
C ILE A 5 29.50 -38.20 -17.98
N ALA A 6 30.08 -38.68 -16.89
CA ALA A 6 29.50 -38.61 -15.55
C ALA A 6 29.75 -37.20 -14.98
N THR A 7 28.66 -36.54 -14.57
CA THR A 7 28.71 -35.25 -13.87
C THR A 7 28.67 -35.52 -12.37
N THR A 8 29.73 -35.15 -11.65
CA THR A 8 29.81 -35.27 -10.19
C THR A 8 29.19 -34.03 -9.55
N LEU A 9 28.06 -34.21 -8.88
CA LEU A 9 27.44 -33.21 -8.00
C LEU A 9 28.26 -33.12 -6.70
N ALA A 10 28.85 -31.97 -6.41
CA ALA A 10 29.44 -31.68 -5.11
C ALA A 10 28.35 -31.09 -4.20
N ALA A 11 27.92 -31.85 -3.19
CA ALA A 11 27.04 -31.37 -2.14
C ALA A 11 27.86 -30.62 -1.08
N THR A 12 27.71 -29.30 -0.99
CA THR A 12 28.31 -28.49 0.09
C THR A 12 27.41 -28.59 1.32
N ALA A 13 27.88 -29.31 2.34
CA ALA A 13 27.25 -29.35 3.66
C ALA A 13 27.58 -28.08 4.44
N ILE A 14 26.55 -27.28 4.75
CA ILE A 14 26.65 -26.18 5.71
C ILE A 14 26.55 -26.78 7.12
N VAL A 15 27.65 -26.72 7.87
CA VAL A 15 27.69 -27.10 9.28
C VAL A 15 27.21 -25.92 10.12
N LEU A 16 26.00 -26.00 10.65
CA LEU A 16 25.47 -25.06 11.63
C LEU A 16 25.97 -25.50 13.03
N VAL A 17 26.83 -24.70 13.66
CA VAL A 17 27.26 -24.92 15.05
C VAL A 17 26.16 -24.43 15.97
N LEU A 18 25.40 -25.35 16.58
CA LEU A 18 24.50 -25.04 17.69
C LEU A 18 25.32 -24.84 18.98
N ALA A 19 25.26 -23.64 19.54
CA ALA A 19 25.66 -23.40 20.92
C ALA A 19 24.56 -23.90 21.87
N CYS A 20 24.87 -24.90 22.70
CA CYS A 20 23.99 -25.32 23.79
C CYS A 20 23.95 -24.26 24.89
N GLY A 21 22.87 -23.49 24.94
CA GLY A 21 22.44 -22.76 26.14
C GLY A 21 21.30 -23.53 26.80
N THR A 22 21.44 -23.87 28.08
CA THR A 22 20.39 -24.52 28.88
C THR A 22 19.32 -23.49 29.23
N SER A 23 18.16 -23.53 28.57
CA SER A 23 16.97 -22.77 28.93
C SER A 23 15.91 -23.70 29.55
N GLU A 24 15.44 -23.34 30.74
CA GLU A 24 14.28 -23.98 31.38
C GLU A 24 13.00 -23.81 30.54
N PRO A 25 12.01 -24.72 30.65
CA PRO A 25 10.83 -24.68 29.80
C PRO A 25 9.92 -23.52 30.20
N VAL A 26 9.71 -22.57 29.28
CA VAL A 26 8.67 -21.55 29.38
C VAL A 26 7.32 -22.21 29.05
N GLU A 27 6.41 -22.19 30.00
CA GLU A 27 5.04 -22.67 29.86
C GLU A 27 4.30 -21.80 28.83
N SER A 28 3.65 -22.44 27.84
CA SER A 28 2.88 -21.74 26.81
C SER A 28 1.59 -21.16 27.40
N PRO A 29 1.18 -19.92 27.06
CA PRO A 29 -0.11 -19.41 27.47
C PRO A 29 -1.25 -20.22 26.80
N PRO A 30 -2.40 -20.41 27.48
CA PRO A 30 -3.50 -21.17 26.92
C PRO A 30 -4.11 -20.47 25.70
N SER A 31 -4.47 -21.26 24.69
CA SER A 31 -5.19 -20.82 23.50
C SER A 31 -6.50 -20.10 23.86
N PRO A 32 -6.84 -18.97 23.22
CA PRO A 32 -8.14 -18.35 23.43
C PRO A 32 -9.25 -19.27 22.88
N SER A 33 -10.25 -19.56 23.72
CA SER A 33 -11.49 -20.22 23.32
C SER A 33 -12.21 -19.39 22.24
N PRO A 34 -12.86 -20.02 21.25
CA PRO A 34 -13.65 -19.29 20.26
C PRO A 34 -14.90 -18.72 20.96
N LEU A 35 -14.92 -17.40 21.15
CA LEU A 35 -16.14 -16.69 21.47
C LEU A 35 -16.99 -16.65 20.19
N ALA A 36 -18.03 -17.48 20.14
CA ALA A 36 -19.06 -17.36 19.11
C ALA A 36 -19.71 -15.98 19.27
N ALA A 37 -19.47 -15.09 18.31
CA ALA A 37 -20.24 -13.86 18.18
C ALA A 37 -21.63 -14.23 17.65
N GLU A 38 -22.60 -14.42 18.54
CA GLU A 38 -24.02 -14.33 18.15
C GLU A 38 -24.30 -12.85 17.82
N LEU A 39 -24.54 -12.57 16.55
CA LEU A 39 -25.11 -11.31 16.10
C LEU A 39 -26.51 -11.15 16.71
N PRO A 40 -26.84 -10.02 17.38
CA PRO A 40 -28.19 -9.83 17.89
C PRO A 40 -29.18 -9.68 16.73
N THR A 41 -30.22 -10.50 16.77
CA THR A 41 -31.41 -10.42 15.92
C THR A 41 -32.08 -9.05 16.07
N ALA A 42 -32.28 -8.35 14.96
CA ALA A 42 -33.02 -7.09 14.93
C ALA A 42 -34.48 -7.30 15.39
N ALA A 43 -34.87 -6.58 16.44
CA ALA A 43 -36.27 -6.40 16.82
C ALA A 43 -36.91 -5.35 15.89
N PRO A 44 -38.23 -5.45 15.58
CA PRO A 44 -38.88 -4.56 14.65
C PRO A 44 -38.95 -3.12 15.19
N THR A 45 -38.51 -2.17 14.37
CA THR A 45 -38.55 -0.73 14.62
C THR A 45 -40.00 -0.23 14.70
N GLU A 46 -40.37 0.40 15.82
CA GLU A 46 -41.57 1.25 15.90
C GLU A 46 -41.37 2.50 15.04
N GLU A 47 -42.40 2.82 14.25
CA GLU A 47 -42.50 3.96 13.33
C GLU A 47 -42.48 5.30 14.11
N PRO A 48 -41.64 6.29 13.73
CA PRO A 48 -41.65 7.57 14.43
C PRO A 48 -42.84 8.44 13.98
N ALA A 49 -43.50 9.04 14.97
CA ALA A 49 -44.61 9.97 14.78
C ALA A 49 -44.21 11.19 13.93
N THR A 50 -45.12 11.60 13.04
CA THR A 50 -45.01 12.74 12.13
C THR A 50 -44.98 14.06 12.91
N PRO A 51 -43.99 14.96 12.68
CA PRO A 51 -44.08 16.31 13.24
C PRO A 51 -44.88 17.25 12.33
N THR A 52 -45.77 18.01 12.97
CA THR A 52 -46.61 19.08 12.42
C THR A 52 -45.76 20.21 11.79
N SER A 53 -46.17 20.66 10.60
CA SER A 53 -45.55 21.74 9.83
C SER A 53 -45.86 23.15 10.36
N GLU A 54 -44.82 24.00 10.50
CA GLU A 54 -44.90 25.48 10.61
C GLU A 54 -44.11 26.12 9.42
N PRO A 55 -44.39 27.38 9.02
CA PRO A 55 -44.13 27.86 7.66
C PRO A 55 -42.69 28.29 7.38
N ALA A 56 -42.35 28.21 6.10
CA ALA A 56 -41.02 28.35 5.51
C ALA A 56 -40.37 29.74 5.70
N ALA A 57 -39.09 29.72 6.09
CA ALA A 57 -38.14 30.79 5.79
C ALA A 57 -37.51 30.52 4.41
N THR A 58 -37.46 31.55 3.58
CA THR A 58 -37.11 31.53 2.15
C THR A 58 -35.65 31.13 1.93
N ALA A 59 -35.43 29.96 1.31
CA ALA A 59 -34.13 29.55 0.78
C ALA A 59 -33.97 30.08 -0.65
N THR A 60 -32.86 30.76 -0.91
CA THR A 60 -32.44 31.17 -2.26
C THR A 60 -31.84 29.96 -2.98
N SER A 61 -32.42 29.58 -4.13
CA SER A 61 -31.96 28.45 -4.94
C SER A 61 -30.59 28.70 -5.59
N PRO A 62 -29.67 27.72 -5.65
CA PRO A 62 -28.55 27.73 -6.58
C PRO A 62 -29.03 27.39 -8.02
N PRO A 63 -28.29 27.79 -9.07
CA PRO A 63 -28.76 27.63 -10.44
C PRO A 63 -28.78 26.16 -10.89
N ASP A 64 -29.80 25.90 -11.72
CA ASP A 64 -30.11 24.65 -12.40
C ASP A 64 -28.87 24.05 -13.09
N SER A 65 -28.47 22.85 -12.67
CA SER A 65 -27.47 22.04 -13.37
C SER A 65 -28.18 20.83 -13.96
N THR A 66 -28.53 20.94 -15.24
CA THR A 66 -29.02 19.81 -16.03
C THR A 66 -27.95 18.71 -16.04
N PRO A 67 -28.28 17.42 -15.81
CA PRO A 67 -27.28 16.37 -15.84
C PRO A 67 -26.78 16.21 -17.28
N THR A 68 -25.53 16.60 -17.51
CA THR A 68 -24.85 16.28 -18.76
C THR A 68 -24.61 14.78 -18.78
N THR A 69 -25.37 14.06 -19.62
CA THR A 69 -25.06 12.67 -19.96
C THR A 69 -23.69 12.64 -20.63
N VAL A 70 -22.67 12.23 -19.88
CA VAL A 70 -21.36 11.92 -20.45
C VAL A 70 -21.53 10.65 -21.27
N ALA A 71 -21.45 10.79 -22.59
CA ALA A 71 -21.39 9.66 -23.49
C ALA A 71 -20.15 8.83 -23.14
N VAL A 72 -20.35 7.55 -22.83
CA VAL A 72 -19.27 6.57 -22.73
C VAL A 72 -18.66 6.46 -24.12
N ALA A 73 -17.48 7.06 -24.30
CA ALA A 73 -16.67 6.84 -25.48
C ALA A 73 -16.16 5.40 -25.42
N THR A 74 -16.89 4.49 -26.05
CA THR A 74 -16.38 3.18 -26.45
C THR A 74 -15.39 3.39 -27.59
N SER A 75 -14.14 3.66 -27.25
CA SER A 75 -13.01 3.42 -28.12
C SER A 75 -11.76 3.26 -27.24
N LEU A 76 -11.21 2.04 -27.21
CA LEU A 76 -9.82 1.78 -26.85
C LEU A 76 -8.94 2.22 -28.02
N PRO A 77 -7.94 3.10 -27.79
CA PRO A 77 -6.70 3.07 -28.56
C PRO A 77 -5.49 3.13 -27.61
N ALA A 78 -4.36 2.47 -27.82
CA ALA A 78 -3.94 1.46 -28.76
C ALA A 78 -2.88 0.64 -28.01
N ASP A 79 -2.95 -0.69 -28.07
CA ASP A 79 -1.83 -1.54 -27.68
C ASP A 79 -0.61 -1.07 -28.49
N THR A 80 0.42 -0.54 -27.81
CA THR A 80 1.74 -0.41 -28.43
C THR A 80 2.12 -1.81 -28.89
N PRO A 81 2.39 -2.05 -30.18
CA PRO A 81 2.53 -3.41 -30.68
C PRO A 81 3.85 -4.00 -30.17
N THR A 82 3.76 -4.75 -29.08
CA THR A 82 4.77 -5.70 -28.61
C THR A 82 5.07 -6.67 -29.77
N PRO A 83 6.33 -6.80 -30.23
CA PRO A 83 6.65 -7.66 -31.36
C PRO A 83 6.31 -9.13 -31.11
N ALA A 84 5.94 -9.84 -32.18
CA ALA A 84 5.51 -11.23 -32.11
C ALA A 84 6.65 -12.15 -31.61
N GLY A 85 6.67 -12.42 -30.31
CA GLY A 85 7.67 -13.27 -29.65
C GLY A 85 8.15 -12.73 -28.29
N TYR A 86 7.99 -11.42 -28.06
CA TYR A 86 8.30 -10.78 -26.78
C TYR A 86 7.04 -10.68 -25.91
N ASP A 87 7.16 -10.94 -24.60
CA ASP A 87 6.04 -10.93 -23.65
C ASP A 87 6.38 -10.04 -22.46
N SER A 88 5.71 -8.88 -22.40
CA SER A 88 5.86 -7.90 -21.32
C SER A 88 5.57 -8.49 -19.94
N ASN A 89 4.63 -9.44 -19.83
CA ASN A 89 4.37 -10.09 -18.54
C ASN A 89 5.56 -10.97 -18.15
N ALA A 90 6.12 -11.74 -19.08
CA ALA A 90 7.30 -12.57 -18.82
C ALA A 90 8.49 -11.70 -18.40
N ALA A 91 8.79 -10.64 -19.15
CA ALA A 91 9.86 -9.70 -18.83
C ALA A 91 9.68 -9.09 -17.42
N MET A 92 8.46 -8.70 -17.04
CA MET A 92 8.17 -8.21 -15.69
C MET A 92 8.54 -9.21 -14.59
N TYR A 93 8.17 -10.49 -14.75
CA TYR A 93 8.53 -11.54 -13.78
C TYR A 93 10.01 -11.91 -13.84
N ASP A 94 10.65 -11.84 -15.00
CA ASP A 94 12.08 -12.13 -15.14
C ASP A 94 12.92 -11.03 -14.47
N ILE A 95 12.53 -9.75 -14.58
CA ILE A 95 13.19 -8.61 -13.92
C ILE A 95 13.06 -8.70 -12.39
N PHE A 96 11.88 -9.04 -11.88
CA PHE A 96 11.60 -9.06 -10.44
C PHE A 96 10.85 -10.34 -10.03
N PRO A 97 11.54 -11.50 -10.00
CA PRO A 97 10.92 -12.81 -9.83
C PRO A 97 10.38 -13.06 -8.42
N ALA A 98 10.98 -12.42 -7.41
CA ALA A 98 10.43 -12.37 -6.07
C ALA A 98 10.97 -11.16 -5.32
N PHE A 99 10.28 -10.80 -4.23
CA PHE A 99 10.73 -9.74 -3.34
C PHE A 99 12.16 -9.99 -2.84
N SER A 100 13.02 -8.99 -2.97
CA SER A 100 14.46 -9.03 -2.66
C SER A 100 15.31 -9.96 -3.52
N LEU A 101 14.79 -10.50 -4.63
CA LEU A 101 15.57 -11.25 -5.60
C LEU A 101 15.87 -10.39 -6.83
N VAL A 102 17.16 -10.28 -7.16
CA VAL A 102 17.63 -9.60 -8.37
C VAL A 102 18.34 -10.64 -9.26
N PRO A 103 17.93 -10.81 -10.53
CA PRO A 103 18.59 -11.71 -11.47
C PRO A 103 20.05 -11.29 -11.73
N SER A 104 20.91 -12.27 -12.01
CA SER A 104 22.32 -12.00 -12.33
C SER A 104 22.51 -11.36 -13.71
N ASP A 105 21.54 -11.58 -14.57
CA ASP A 105 21.39 -11.19 -15.99
C ASP A 105 20.39 -10.03 -16.17
N LEU A 106 20.14 -9.26 -15.10
CA LEU A 106 19.22 -8.11 -15.13
C LEU A 106 19.55 -7.11 -16.26
N ASP A 107 20.83 -6.91 -16.57
CA ASP A 107 21.26 -6.04 -17.67
C ASP A 107 20.82 -6.55 -19.03
N GLU A 108 20.97 -7.85 -19.30
CA GLU A 108 20.50 -8.46 -20.56
C GLU A 108 18.98 -8.37 -20.71
N ILE A 109 18.23 -8.60 -19.62
CA ILE A 109 16.77 -8.50 -19.63
C ILE A 109 16.32 -7.06 -19.92
N LEU A 110 16.95 -6.06 -19.28
CA LEU A 110 16.61 -4.66 -19.50
C LEU A 110 17.03 -4.16 -20.89
N ASP A 111 18.15 -4.65 -21.44
CA ASP A 111 18.56 -4.34 -22.81
C ASP A 111 17.51 -4.82 -23.82
N GLU A 112 16.90 -5.99 -23.62
CA GLU A 112 15.80 -6.49 -24.46
C GLU A 112 14.55 -5.60 -24.33
N VAL A 113 14.16 -5.24 -23.10
CA VAL A 113 13.03 -4.32 -22.85
C VAL A 113 13.20 -2.99 -23.60
N VAL A 114 14.40 -2.40 -23.53
CA VAL A 114 14.72 -1.14 -24.22
C VAL A 114 14.75 -1.34 -25.74
N ALA A 115 15.34 -2.44 -26.24
CA ALA A 115 15.39 -2.73 -27.67
C ALA A 115 14.00 -2.92 -28.29
N GLU A 116 13.09 -3.55 -27.56
CA GLU A 116 11.68 -3.71 -27.94
C GLU A 116 10.84 -2.44 -27.69
N ASN A 117 11.42 -1.42 -27.05
CA ASN A 117 10.77 -0.18 -26.65
C ASN A 117 9.48 -0.43 -25.85
N ASP A 118 9.53 -1.39 -24.92
CA ASP A 118 8.37 -1.77 -24.11
C ASP A 118 8.10 -0.74 -23.00
N GLN A 119 7.35 0.29 -23.38
CA GLN A 119 6.92 1.34 -22.48
C GLN A 119 5.85 0.88 -21.48
N SER A 120 5.23 -0.30 -21.66
CA SER A 120 4.29 -0.84 -20.67
C SER A 120 4.98 -1.16 -19.34
N LEU A 121 6.28 -1.43 -19.35
CA LEU A 121 7.04 -1.73 -18.13
C LEU A 121 7.45 -0.49 -17.34
N VAL A 122 7.24 0.73 -17.85
CA VAL A 122 7.62 1.98 -17.15
C VAL A 122 7.02 2.07 -15.73
N PRO A 123 5.71 1.88 -15.49
CA PRO A 123 5.15 1.94 -14.13
C PRO A 123 5.69 0.86 -13.21
N PHE A 124 6.00 -0.32 -13.77
CA PHE A 124 6.63 -1.41 -13.03
C PHE A 124 8.07 -1.08 -12.64
N LEU A 125 8.88 -0.55 -13.56
CA LEU A 125 10.27 -0.17 -13.31
C LEU A 125 10.34 0.94 -12.24
N VAL A 126 9.45 1.93 -12.30
CA VAL A 126 9.32 2.97 -11.25
C VAL A 126 8.96 2.35 -9.90
N GLU A 127 8.02 1.40 -9.86
CA GLU A 127 7.63 0.70 -8.62
C GLU A 127 8.82 -0.05 -8.00
N ILE A 128 9.58 -0.81 -8.79
CA ILE A 128 10.64 -1.67 -8.25
C ILE A 128 11.93 -0.92 -7.89
N LEU A 129 12.14 0.31 -8.39
CA LEU A 129 13.29 1.14 -8.03
C LEU A 129 13.47 1.20 -6.50
N ARG A 130 12.38 1.41 -5.76
CA ARG A 130 12.38 1.53 -4.29
C ARG A 130 12.80 0.26 -3.55
N PHE A 131 12.83 -0.88 -4.23
CA PHE A 131 13.12 -2.19 -3.66
C PHE A 131 14.47 -2.78 -4.09
N MET A 132 15.25 -2.06 -4.92
CA MET A 132 16.54 -2.55 -5.39
C MET A 132 17.59 -2.53 -4.26
N PRO A 133 18.31 -3.65 -4.02
CA PRO A 133 19.23 -3.78 -2.89
C PRO A 133 20.63 -3.21 -3.15
N SER A 134 20.97 -2.84 -4.38
CA SER A 134 22.32 -2.41 -4.77
C SER A 134 22.30 -1.20 -5.69
N SER A 135 23.32 -0.35 -5.60
CA SER A 135 23.48 0.80 -6.51
C SER A 135 23.57 0.37 -7.98
N ARG A 136 24.10 -0.84 -8.27
CA ARG A 136 24.16 -1.36 -9.65
C ARG A 136 22.77 -1.65 -10.20
N SER A 137 21.99 -2.47 -9.51
CA SER A 137 20.64 -2.84 -9.96
C SER A 137 19.74 -1.61 -10.05
N TYR A 138 19.88 -0.70 -9.10
CA TYR A 138 19.19 0.57 -9.08
C TYR A 138 19.53 1.46 -10.29
N GLU A 139 20.81 1.56 -10.65
CA GLU A 139 21.24 2.34 -11.82
C GLU A 139 20.83 1.70 -13.14
N LEU A 140 20.83 0.36 -13.24
CA LEU A 140 20.34 -0.35 -14.43
C LEU A 140 18.88 -0.04 -14.72
N ILE A 141 18.02 -0.09 -13.69
CA ILE A 141 16.59 0.26 -13.81
C ILE A 141 16.41 1.73 -14.17
N GLY A 142 17.15 2.64 -13.51
CA GLY A 142 17.11 4.06 -13.82
C GLY A 142 17.54 4.37 -15.25
N GLN A 143 18.55 3.69 -15.78
CA GLN A 143 18.99 3.84 -17.17
C GLN A 143 17.92 3.36 -18.15
N ALA A 144 17.34 2.18 -17.92
CA ALA A 144 16.24 1.68 -18.75
C ALA A 144 15.04 2.64 -18.77
N LEU A 145 14.70 3.23 -17.62
CA LEU A 145 13.65 4.26 -17.54
C LEU A 145 13.99 5.49 -18.39
N ARG A 146 15.23 6.00 -18.34
CA ARG A 146 15.64 7.14 -19.19
C ARG A 146 15.57 6.78 -20.68
N ASP A 147 16.01 5.59 -21.05
CA ASP A 147 16.02 5.15 -22.44
C ASP A 147 14.60 4.94 -23.00
N LEU A 148 13.67 4.41 -22.20
CA LEU A 148 12.26 4.21 -22.58
C LEU A 148 11.45 5.51 -22.62
N THR A 149 11.79 6.49 -21.79
CA THR A 149 10.92 7.66 -21.53
C THR A 149 11.49 8.98 -22.05
N GLY A 150 12.80 9.02 -22.33
CA GLY A 150 13.53 10.23 -22.67
C GLY A 150 13.67 11.24 -21.52
N GLN A 151 13.32 10.87 -20.29
CA GLN A 151 13.53 11.70 -19.11
C GLN A 151 15.01 11.64 -18.66
N ASP A 152 15.42 12.59 -17.82
CA ASP A 152 16.79 12.71 -17.30
C ASP A 152 16.82 12.82 -15.76
N PHE A 153 15.86 12.18 -15.10
CA PHE A 153 15.87 12.10 -13.65
C PHE A 153 17.03 11.20 -13.19
N ALA A 154 17.65 11.59 -12.07
CA ALA A 154 18.59 10.71 -11.40
C ALA A 154 17.88 9.40 -11.05
N SER A 155 18.58 8.28 -11.16
CA SER A 155 18.02 6.98 -10.75
C SER A 155 17.51 7.07 -9.30
N GLU A 156 18.20 7.86 -8.44
CA GLU A 156 17.96 8.05 -7.00
C GLU A 156 16.69 8.85 -6.66
N ASP A 157 16.15 9.55 -7.64
CA ASP A 157 15.02 10.44 -7.47
C ASP A 157 13.70 9.72 -7.75
N TRP A 158 13.39 8.74 -6.89
CA TRP A 158 12.15 7.96 -7.00
C TRP A 158 10.90 8.83 -6.95
N ASP A 159 10.92 9.90 -6.13
CA ASP A 159 9.79 10.83 -6.03
C ASP A 159 9.56 11.55 -7.37
N ALA A 160 10.61 12.03 -8.04
CA ALA A 160 10.49 12.64 -9.36
C ALA A 160 9.97 11.64 -10.42
N TRP A 161 10.45 10.40 -10.39
CA TRP A 161 9.94 9.34 -11.28
C TRP A 161 8.46 9.05 -11.04
N MET A 162 8.04 8.95 -9.79
CA MET A 162 6.66 8.65 -9.42
C MET A 162 5.71 9.79 -9.80
N ASP A 163 6.09 11.04 -9.50
CA ASP A 163 5.33 12.23 -9.88
C ASP A 163 5.17 12.35 -11.40
N TRP A 164 6.25 12.13 -12.15
CA TRP A 164 6.23 12.17 -13.60
C TRP A 164 5.37 11.04 -14.20
N ALA A 165 5.52 9.81 -13.68
CA ALA A 165 4.76 8.66 -14.15
C ALA A 165 3.26 8.86 -13.91
N GLY A 166 2.87 9.37 -12.74
CA GLY A 166 1.46 9.70 -12.43
C GLY A 166 0.88 10.77 -13.36
N GLN A 167 1.66 11.81 -13.69
CA GLN A 167 1.23 12.85 -14.66
C GLN A 167 1.12 12.33 -16.11
N ASN A 168 1.66 11.15 -16.40
CA ASN A 168 1.66 10.54 -17.72
C ASN A 168 1.02 9.15 -17.73
N SER A 169 0.22 8.79 -16.72
CA SER A 169 -0.36 7.45 -16.55
C SER A 169 -1.16 7.00 -17.76
N ASP A 170 -1.90 7.91 -18.40
CA ASP A 170 -2.66 7.66 -19.64
C ASP A 170 -1.81 7.15 -20.83
N LYS A 171 -0.47 7.28 -20.77
CA LYS A 171 0.46 6.86 -21.85
C LYS A 171 1.19 5.56 -21.53
N TYR A 172 1.18 5.13 -20.27
CA TYR A 172 2.01 4.03 -19.79
C TYR A 172 1.12 3.02 -19.07
N GLU A 173 0.28 2.33 -19.84
CA GLU A 173 -0.54 1.25 -19.30
C GLU A 173 0.34 0.02 -18.99
N PRO A 174 0.29 -0.52 -17.76
CA PRO A 174 1.14 -1.64 -17.39
C PRO A 174 0.65 -2.97 -17.97
N PRO A 175 1.49 -4.03 -18.00
CA PRO A 175 1.08 -5.33 -18.50
C PRO A 175 -0.16 -5.88 -17.78
N SER A 176 -0.93 -6.73 -18.47
CA SER A 176 -2.19 -7.27 -17.94
C SER A 176 -2.05 -8.00 -16.58
N GLU A 177 -0.87 -8.57 -16.31
CA GLU A 177 -0.57 -9.23 -15.04
C GLU A 177 -0.05 -8.30 -13.94
N TYR A 178 0.19 -7.02 -14.21
CA TYR A 178 0.80 -6.07 -13.28
C TYR A 178 0.15 -6.08 -11.90
N ALA A 179 -1.19 -6.01 -11.84
CA ALA A 179 -1.87 -6.01 -10.55
C ALA A 179 -1.82 -7.37 -9.83
N THR A 180 -1.68 -8.47 -10.57
CA THR A 180 -1.42 -9.80 -9.97
C THR A 180 -0.01 -9.84 -9.38
N TRP A 181 0.98 -9.41 -10.16
CA TRP A 181 2.37 -9.27 -9.73
C TRP A 181 2.50 -8.37 -8.51
N LYS A 182 1.92 -7.15 -8.53
CA LYS A 182 1.95 -6.17 -7.45
C LYS A 182 1.32 -6.71 -6.17
N SER A 183 0.17 -7.38 -6.29
CA SER A 183 -0.44 -8.06 -5.15
C SER A 183 0.47 -9.15 -4.56
N GLY A 184 1.19 -9.90 -5.39
CA GLY A 184 2.16 -10.90 -4.94
C GLY A 184 3.35 -10.27 -4.23
N MET A 185 3.91 -9.20 -4.81
CA MET A 185 5.03 -8.45 -4.23
C MET A 185 4.68 -7.89 -2.85
N TYR A 186 3.54 -7.21 -2.72
CA TYR A 186 3.14 -6.64 -1.42
C TYR A 186 2.74 -7.72 -0.40
N ALA A 187 2.24 -8.88 -0.85
CA ALA A 187 1.98 -10.01 0.05
C ALA A 187 3.27 -10.52 0.71
N ALA A 188 4.44 -10.37 0.06
CA ALA A 188 5.73 -10.72 0.65
C ALA A 188 6.13 -9.76 1.79
N ILE A 189 5.65 -8.52 1.77
CA ILE A 189 5.85 -7.54 2.85
C ILE A 189 4.93 -7.85 4.03
N ASP A 190 3.62 -7.97 3.74
CA ASP A 190 2.56 -8.36 4.66
C ASP A 190 1.40 -9.01 3.89
N PRO A 191 1.05 -10.29 4.17
CA PRO A 191 -0.03 -10.99 3.47
C PRO A 191 -1.39 -10.29 3.52
N ARG A 192 -1.63 -9.43 4.53
CA ARG A 192 -2.88 -8.67 4.66
C ARG A 192 -3.03 -7.61 3.59
N ILE A 193 -1.94 -7.06 3.06
CA ILE A 193 -2.00 -6.02 2.03
C ILE A 193 -2.68 -6.54 0.74
N ALA A 194 -2.44 -7.82 0.41
CA ALA A 194 -3.06 -8.44 -0.77
C ALA A 194 -4.59 -8.50 -0.70
N GLN A 195 -5.19 -8.43 0.49
CA GLN A 195 -6.64 -8.41 0.67
C GLN A 195 -7.26 -7.12 0.11
N PHE A 196 -6.50 -6.03 0.06
CA PHE A 196 -6.96 -4.74 -0.48
C PHE A 196 -6.74 -4.63 -2.00
N ILE A 197 -5.63 -5.17 -2.51
CA ILE A 197 -5.26 -5.01 -3.93
C ILE A 197 -6.04 -5.97 -4.84
N ARG A 198 -6.26 -7.22 -4.44
CA ARG A 198 -6.91 -8.22 -5.31
C ARG A 198 -8.32 -7.80 -5.75
N PRO A 199 -9.21 -7.36 -4.84
CA PRO A 199 -10.54 -6.88 -5.23
C PRO A 199 -10.49 -5.56 -6.01
N ALA A 200 -9.45 -4.75 -5.81
CA ALA A 200 -9.32 -3.47 -6.50
C ALA A 200 -9.25 -3.63 -8.03
N LYS A 201 -8.73 -4.76 -8.54
CA LYS A 201 -8.74 -5.09 -9.97
C LYS A 201 -10.13 -5.12 -10.58
N GLU A 202 -11.16 -5.46 -9.80
CA GLU A 202 -12.52 -5.66 -10.28
C GLU A 202 -13.42 -4.45 -10.03
N PHE A 203 -13.18 -3.71 -8.94
CA PHE A 203 -14.14 -2.70 -8.44
C PHE A 203 -13.55 -1.30 -8.25
N SER A 204 -12.22 -1.14 -8.27
CA SER A 204 -11.60 0.15 -7.99
C SER A 204 -11.59 1.05 -9.22
N ARG A 205 -11.76 2.35 -8.98
CA ARG A 205 -11.50 3.42 -9.97
C ARG A 205 -10.12 4.07 -9.77
N ILE A 206 -9.39 3.63 -8.75
CA ILE A 206 -8.05 4.11 -8.44
C ILE A 206 -7.07 3.38 -9.35
N ASP A 207 -6.19 4.13 -10.00
CA ASP A 207 -5.08 3.56 -10.75
C ASP A 207 -4.13 2.85 -9.80
N LEU A 208 -3.91 1.55 -10.03
CA LEU A 208 -3.03 0.74 -9.19
C LEU A 208 -1.55 1.11 -9.34
N THR A 209 -1.16 1.85 -10.38
CA THR A 209 0.18 2.41 -10.50
C THR A 209 0.45 3.50 -9.46
N GLU A 210 -0.59 4.23 -9.01
CA GLU A 210 -0.50 5.26 -7.97
C GLU A 210 -0.52 4.69 -6.54
N VAL A 211 -0.93 3.43 -6.37
CA VAL A 211 -0.98 2.77 -5.06
C VAL A 211 0.39 2.24 -4.68
N VAL A 212 1.09 2.93 -3.78
CA VAL A 212 2.46 2.57 -3.33
C VAL A 212 2.51 2.11 -1.87
N TRP A 213 3.55 1.34 -1.51
CA TRP A 213 3.76 0.92 -0.13
C TRP A 213 4.36 2.04 0.74
N GLY A 214 3.66 2.41 1.81
CA GLY A 214 4.03 3.51 2.73
C GLY A 214 5.19 3.23 3.69
N GLY A 215 5.87 2.08 3.61
CA GLY A 215 7.08 1.80 4.39
C GLY A 215 6.90 1.04 5.71
N VAL A 216 5.66 0.73 6.10
CA VAL A 216 5.36 -0.09 7.30
C VAL A 216 4.43 -1.25 6.97
N ARG A 217 4.49 -2.33 7.77
CA ARG A 217 3.50 -3.41 7.70
C ARG A 217 2.13 -2.92 8.16
N THR A 218 1.08 -3.70 7.90
CA THR A 218 -0.25 -3.38 8.44
C THR A 218 -0.16 -3.33 9.97
N ASP A 219 -0.74 -2.31 10.60
CA ASP A 219 -0.61 -2.00 12.03
C ASP A 219 0.84 -1.77 12.52
N GLY A 220 1.78 -1.46 11.61
CA GLY A 220 3.16 -1.14 11.97
C GLY A 220 3.30 0.16 12.78
N ILE A 221 2.31 1.04 12.68
CA ILE A 221 2.12 2.22 13.52
C ILE A 221 0.85 1.95 14.34
N PRO A 222 0.98 1.51 15.60
CA PRO A 222 -0.16 1.09 16.40
C PRO A 222 -1.00 2.30 16.80
N ASP A 223 -2.29 2.27 16.51
CA ASP A 223 -3.21 3.32 16.94
C ASP A 223 -3.44 3.28 18.47
N ILE A 224 -3.78 4.43 19.03
CA ILE A 224 -4.20 4.51 20.42
C ILE A 224 -5.70 4.26 20.49
N ARG A 225 -6.14 3.32 21.34
CA ARG A 225 -7.55 2.99 21.54
C ARG A 225 -7.96 3.19 22.98
N ASN A 226 -9.06 3.92 23.20
CA ASN A 226 -9.65 4.19 24.51
C ASN A 226 -8.60 4.59 25.58
N PRO A 227 -7.80 5.65 25.32
CA PRO A 227 -6.71 6.02 26.21
C PRO A 227 -7.22 6.38 27.61
N ARG A 228 -6.44 6.03 28.62
CA ARG A 228 -6.68 6.53 29.98
C ARG A 228 -6.50 8.04 30.01
N SER A 229 -7.51 8.74 30.52
CA SER A 229 -7.41 10.18 30.76
C SER A 229 -6.63 10.46 32.04
N LEU A 230 -5.78 11.47 31.99
CA LEU A 230 -5.05 12.00 33.14
C LEU A 230 -5.61 13.37 33.50
N THR A 231 -5.67 13.67 34.79
CA THR A 231 -5.82 15.04 35.25
C THR A 231 -4.54 15.84 34.96
N PRO A 232 -4.61 17.18 34.92
CA PRO A 232 -3.42 18.01 34.73
C PRO A 232 -2.31 17.75 35.75
N ALA A 233 -2.67 17.38 36.99
CA ALA A 233 -1.70 17.08 38.04
C ALA A 233 -1.01 15.72 37.87
N GLU A 234 -1.66 14.76 37.19
CA GLU A 234 -1.10 13.43 36.90
C GLU A 234 -0.26 13.43 35.62
N ALA A 235 -0.38 14.45 34.76
CA ALA A 235 0.38 14.59 33.52
C ALA A 235 1.76 15.24 33.76
N ASP A 236 2.55 14.65 34.66
CA ASP A 236 3.88 15.14 35.08
C ASP A 236 4.96 15.07 33.99
N TYR A 237 4.67 14.39 32.88
CA TYR A 237 5.54 14.27 31.70
C TYR A 237 5.46 15.45 30.72
N MET A 238 4.55 16.41 30.96
CA MET A 238 4.28 17.53 30.07
C MET A 238 5.19 18.72 30.40
N GLU A 239 5.80 19.30 29.37
CA GLU A 239 6.56 20.54 29.49
C GLU A 239 5.69 21.77 29.15
N PRO A 240 5.98 22.99 29.66
CA PRO A 240 5.18 24.19 29.40
C PRO A 240 5.00 24.57 27.93
N GLY A 241 5.85 24.07 27.03
CA GLY A 241 5.79 24.30 25.58
C GLY A 241 5.18 23.15 24.78
N ASP A 242 4.77 22.06 25.43
CA ASP A 242 4.19 20.90 24.75
C ASP A 242 2.87 21.29 24.09
N ARG A 243 2.79 21.00 22.79
CA ARG A 243 1.57 21.21 22.00
C ARG A 243 0.59 20.06 22.24
N VAL A 244 -0.69 20.39 22.25
CA VAL A 244 -1.78 19.43 22.38
C VAL A 244 -2.84 19.71 21.33
N PHE A 245 -3.59 18.69 20.95
CA PHE A 245 -4.91 18.87 20.38
C PHE A 245 -5.91 18.97 21.53
N GLY A 246 -6.56 20.12 21.65
CA GLY A 246 -7.69 20.29 22.57
C GLY A 246 -8.99 19.94 21.87
N VAL A 247 -9.74 18.98 22.41
CA VAL A 247 -11.06 18.59 21.89
C VAL A 247 -12.11 18.83 22.97
N HIS A 248 -13.23 19.43 22.60
CA HIS A 248 -14.36 19.69 23.48
C HIS A 248 -15.66 19.23 22.84
N ILE A 249 -16.34 18.27 23.45
CA ILE A 249 -17.59 17.68 22.94
C ILE A 249 -18.54 17.45 24.12
N ASN A 250 -19.79 17.87 23.98
CA ASN A 250 -20.87 17.66 24.96
C ASN A 250 -20.49 18.00 26.43
N GLY A 251 -19.69 19.06 26.63
CA GLY A 251 -19.27 19.51 27.95
C GLY A 251 -18.01 18.82 28.50
N GLU A 252 -17.49 17.78 27.84
CA GLU A 252 -16.22 17.14 28.20
C GLU A 252 -15.07 17.73 27.37
N SER A 253 -13.92 17.98 28.02
CA SER A 253 -12.72 18.46 27.35
C SER A 253 -11.57 17.50 27.56
N ARG A 254 -10.79 17.23 26.52
CA ARG A 254 -9.57 16.42 26.60
C ARG A 254 -8.44 17.05 25.78
N ALA A 255 -7.22 16.90 26.28
CA ALA A 255 -6.01 17.31 25.59
C ALA A 255 -5.23 16.07 25.18
N TYR A 256 -4.89 15.97 23.90
CA TYR A 256 -4.08 14.88 23.33
C TYR A 256 -2.68 15.44 23.00
N PRO A 257 -1.62 15.03 23.72
CA PRO A 257 -0.27 15.54 23.48
C PRO A 257 0.21 15.23 22.07
N LEU A 258 0.56 16.27 21.31
CA LEU A 258 0.98 16.14 19.91
C LEU A 258 2.16 15.17 19.78
N ARG A 259 3.12 15.19 20.70
CA ARG A 259 4.27 14.28 20.66
C ARG A 259 3.91 12.80 20.80
N ILE A 260 2.78 12.49 21.44
CA ILE A 260 2.28 11.11 21.57
C ILE A 260 1.49 10.77 20.32
N VAL A 261 0.55 11.64 19.92
CA VAL A 261 -0.25 11.42 18.69
C VAL A 261 0.65 11.28 17.47
N ASN A 262 1.70 12.09 17.33
CA ASN A 262 2.65 12.03 16.20
C ASN A 262 3.40 10.69 16.09
N ALA A 263 3.56 9.94 17.18
CA ALA A 263 4.18 8.61 17.14
C ALA A 263 3.19 7.48 16.80
N HIS A 264 1.89 7.74 16.98
CA HIS A 264 0.83 6.75 16.84
C HIS A 264 -0.13 7.06 15.67
N GLU A 265 -0.04 8.26 15.10
CA GLU A 265 -0.79 8.85 13.98
C GLU A 265 -2.31 8.88 14.11
N MET A 266 -2.90 8.08 15.00
CA MET A 266 -4.33 7.93 15.19
C MET A 266 -4.68 7.67 16.66
N VAL A 267 -5.72 8.35 17.14
CA VAL A 267 -6.35 8.08 18.44
C VAL A 267 -7.84 7.83 18.23
N ASN A 268 -8.30 6.64 18.60
CA ASN A 268 -9.70 6.25 18.64
C ASN A 268 -10.19 6.32 20.09
N ASP A 269 -11.16 7.20 20.37
CA ASP A 269 -11.60 7.53 21.73
C ASP A 269 -13.13 7.76 21.78
N THR A 270 -13.68 7.89 22.98
CA THR A 270 -15.04 8.36 23.21
C THR A 270 -15.00 9.56 24.15
N LEU A 271 -15.53 10.69 23.69
CA LEU A 271 -15.52 11.96 24.41
C LEU A 271 -16.92 12.56 24.46
N GLY A 272 -17.42 12.88 25.66
CA GLY A 272 -18.77 13.43 25.80
C GLY A 272 -19.88 12.50 25.29
N GLY A 273 -19.62 11.18 25.29
CA GLY A 273 -20.53 10.17 24.75
C GLY A 273 -20.41 9.93 23.23
N GLU A 274 -19.58 10.70 22.52
CA GLU A 274 -19.40 10.57 21.07
C GLU A 274 -18.11 9.81 20.72
N PRO A 275 -18.16 8.82 19.82
CA PRO A 275 -16.95 8.20 19.30
C PRO A 275 -16.20 9.19 18.39
N ILE A 276 -14.89 9.30 18.59
CA ILE A 276 -14.03 10.16 17.79
C ILE A 276 -12.79 9.41 17.29
N SER A 277 -12.31 9.83 16.13
CA SER A 277 -10.98 9.48 15.61
C SER A 277 -10.21 10.77 15.36
N LEU A 278 -9.06 10.90 16.02
CA LEU A 278 -8.14 12.02 15.85
C LEU A 278 -6.91 11.54 15.10
N MET A 279 -6.64 12.17 13.95
CA MET A 279 -5.48 11.90 13.08
C MET A 279 -4.58 13.13 12.98
N TRP A 280 -3.28 12.92 12.76
CA TRP A 280 -2.26 13.97 12.63
C TRP A 280 -1.37 13.74 11.41
#